data_AF-A0A924E6S3-F1
#
_entry.id   AF-A0A924E6S3-F1
#
_cell.length_a   1.000
_cell.length_b   1.000
_cell.length_c   1.000
_cell.angle_alpha   90.00
_cell.angle_beta   90.00
_cell.angle_gamma   90.00
#
_symmetry.space_group_name_H-M   'P 1'
#
loop_
_entity.id
_entity.type
_entity.pdbx_description
1 polymer ?
#
loop_
_entity_poly.entity_id
_entity_poly.type
_entity_poly.pdbx_seq_one_letter_code
_entity_poly.pdbx_strand_id
1 'polypeptide(L)'
;MSETPERNEWPLRVRFFDGFSSQPTLCLLTLVPSEGKTGVGLRLDRAAGSPDEPLRSFTATQIEWPDAGLTRIAVIRFDDGSQAQMDGSDAAALAHNLHAAGYRPPTVHALAQRMAASWRMLLLGTAACVALTAVVWLYGVPLAASAIARVLPVPWDAQL
;
A
#
# COMPACT_ATOMS: atom_id res chain seq x y z
N MET A 1 -32.50 21.99 20.65
CA MET A 1 -31.49 20.98 21.04
C MET A 1 -31.38 20.03 19.88
N SER A 2 -30.52 20.35 18.92
CA SER A 2 -30.32 19.55 17.72
C SER A 2 -29.09 18.70 17.97
N GLU A 3 -29.29 17.40 18.15
CA GLU A 3 -28.23 16.40 18.18
C GLU A 3 -27.44 16.49 16.87
N THR A 4 -26.24 17.07 16.95
CA THR A 4 -25.23 16.96 15.90
C THR A 4 -24.95 15.47 15.69
N PRO A 5 -25.05 14.94 14.46
CA PRO A 5 -24.70 13.55 14.23
C PRO A 5 -23.26 13.35 14.69
N GLU A 6 -23.02 12.31 15.50
CA GLU A 6 -21.71 11.72 15.74
C GLU A 6 -21.17 11.28 14.38
N ARG A 7 -20.69 12.26 13.61
CA ARG A 7 -19.90 12.06 12.43
C ARG A 7 -18.65 11.37 12.95
N ASN A 8 -18.29 10.22 12.38
CA ASN A 8 -17.04 9.54 12.67
C ASN A 8 -15.88 10.48 12.30
N GLU A 9 -15.61 11.44 13.16
CA GLU A 9 -14.51 12.35 13.08
C GLU A 9 -13.36 11.56 13.69
N TRP A 10 -12.44 11.15 12.82
CA TRP A 10 -11.16 10.63 13.25
C TRP A 10 -10.14 11.77 13.15
N PRO A 11 -10.10 12.70 14.13
CA PRO A 11 -9.20 13.84 14.08
C PRO A 11 -7.76 13.37 14.23
N LEU A 12 -6.95 13.65 13.23
CA LEU A 12 -5.50 13.36 13.25
C LEU A 12 -4.74 14.66 13.46
N ARG A 13 -3.70 14.63 14.30
CA ARG A 13 -2.84 15.80 14.49
C ARG A 13 -1.85 15.90 13.33
N VAL A 14 -1.80 17.09 12.72
CA VAL A 14 -0.97 17.33 11.54
C VAL A 14 -0.23 18.66 11.66
N ARG A 15 0.95 18.71 11.06
CA ARG A 15 1.71 19.93 10.82
C ARG A 15 1.38 20.42 9.42
N PHE A 16 0.62 21.50 9.31
CA PHE A 16 0.25 22.11 8.05
C PHE A 16 1.26 23.17 7.65
N PHE A 17 1.76 23.09 6.42
CA PHE A 17 2.60 24.08 5.78
C PHE A 17 1.83 24.69 4.62
N ASP A 18 1.72 26.00 4.60
CA ASP A 18 0.95 26.77 3.62
C ASP A 18 1.68 27.01 2.30
N GLY A 19 2.95 26.58 2.18
CA GLY A 19 3.80 26.80 1.01
C GLY A 19 4.48 28.18 0.96
N PHE A 20 4.07 29.12 1.84
CA PHE A 20 4.61 30.47 1.92
C PHE A 20 5.46 30.71 3.17
N SER A 21 5.31 29.85 4.18
CA SER A 21 6.04 29.89 5.44
C SER A 21 6.78 28.58 5.71
N SER A 22 7.98 28.68 6.27
CA SER A 22 8.73 27.53 6.78
C SER A 22 8.26 27.06 8.16
N GLN A 23 7.35 27.79 8.80
CA GLN A 23 6.83 27.43 10.12
C GLN A 23 5.54 26.63 9.99
N PRO A 24 5.51 25.38 10.49
CA PRO A 24 4.29 24.57 10.46
C PRO A 24 3.24 25.11 11.44
N THR A 25 2.00 25.17 10.98
CA THR A 25 0.83 25.40 11.85
C THR A 25 0.29 24.06 12.32
N LEU A 26 0.05 23.91 13.63
CA LEU A 26 -0.56 22.69 14.16
C LEU A 26 -2.06 22.69 13.88
N CYS A 27 -2.53 21.69 13.15
CA CYS A 27 -3.92 21.52 12.73
C CYS A 27 -4.45 20.14 13.12
N LEU A 28 -5.76 20.03 13.22
CA LEU A 28 -6.50 18.78 13.27
C LEU A 28 -7.04 18.50 11.88
N LEU A 29 -6.81 17.29 11.40
CA LEU A 29 -7.28 16.81 10.11
C LEU A 29 -8.44 15.86 10.33
N THR A 30 -9.57 16.19 9.71
CA THR A 30 -10.80 15.40 9.75
C THR A 30 -11.09 14.88 8.34
N LEU A 31 -11.26 13.58 8.23
CA LEU A 31 -11.65 12.93 6.97
C LEU A 31 -13.14 13.13 6.76
N VAL A 32 -13.50 13.73 5.63
CA VAL A 32 -14.90 13.94 5.25
C VAL A 32 -15.23 12.97 4.11
N PRO A 33 -16.14 12.00 4.31
CA PRO A 33 -16.59 11.17 3.20
C PRO A 33 -17.23 12.06 2.13
N SER A 34 -16.75 11.97 0.89
CA SER A 34 -17.35 12.71 -0.22
C SER A 34 -18.70 12.09 -0.54
N GLU A 35 -19.74 12.91 -0.69
CA GLU A 35 -21.09 12.44 -1.05
C GLU A 35 -21.18 11.92 -2.50
N GLY A 36 -20.09 11.91 -3.26
CA GLY A 36 -19.97 11.29 -4.57
C GLY A 36 -19.03 10.09 -4.57
N LYS A 37 -19.19 9.18 -5.55
CA LYS A 37 -18.35 7.98 -5.81
C LYS A 37 -16.85 8.25 -6.05
N THR A 38 -16.37 9.46 -5.79
CA THR A 38 -15.03 9.94 -6.14
C THR A 38 -14.33 10.51 -4.90
N GLY A 39 -13.81 9.60 -4.08
CA GLY A 39 -12.73 9.84 -3.11
C GLY A 39 -13.15 10.39 -1.74
N VAL A 40 -12.16 10.59 -0.88
CA VAL A 40 -12.31 11.11 0.49
C VAL A 40 -11.85 12.56 0.49
N GLY A 41 -12.67 13.47 1.02
CA GLY A 41 -12.32 14.87 1.22
C GLY A 41 -11.60 15.09 2.56
N LEU A 42 -10.96 16.24 2.71
CA LEU A 42 -10.25 16.61 3.92
C LEU A 42 -10.72 17.96 4.45
N ARG A 43 -10.92 18.04 5.76
CA ARG A 43 -11.12 19.29 6.49
C ARG A 43 -9.97 19.49 7.47
N LEU A 44 -9.38 20.68 7.45
CA LEU A 44 -8.34 21.10 8.39
C LEU A 44 -8.90 22.16 9.32
N ASP A 45 -8.83 21.89 10.61
CA ASP A 45 -9.25 22.78 11.68
C ASP A 45 -7.99 23.21 12.48
N ARG A 46 -7.91 24.47 12.94
CA ARG A 46 -6.76 24.88 13.78
C ARG A 46 -6.85 24.15 15.13
N ALA A 47 -5.73 23.61 15.60
CA ALA A 47 -5.70 22.93 16.90
C ALA A 47 -6.03 23.86 18.10
N ALA A 48 -5.87 25.17 17.94
CA ALA A 48 -6.16 26.18 18.96
C ALA A 48 -7.23 27.21 18.52
N GLY A 49 -8.09 26.85 17.55
CA GLY A 49 -9.15 27.73 17.03
C GLY A 49 -10.55 27.33 17.49
N SER A 50 -11.53 28.21 17.26
CA SER A 50 -12.95 27.86 17.39
C SER A 50 -13.28 26.68 16.46
N PRO A 51 -13.97 25.64 16.93
CA PRO A 51 -14.33 24.46 16.13
C PRO A 51 -15.33 24.74 14.99
N ASP A 52 -15.84 25.97 14.89
CA ASP A 52 -16.96 26.32 14.01
C ASP A 52 -16.52 26.83 12.62
N GLU A 53 -15.25 27.17 12.43
CA GLU A 53 -14.74 27.64 11.15
C GLU A 53 -13.53 26.82 10.70
N PRO A 54 -13.66 25.97 9.66
CA PRO A 54 -12.54 25.21 9.16
C PRO A 54 -11.49 26.13 8.57
N LEU A 55 -10.22 25.90 8.93
CA LEU A 55 -9.10 26.65 8.38
C LEU A 55 -9.01 26.46 6.86
N ARG A 56 -9.27 25.24 6.40
CA ARG A 56 -9.32 24.89 4.99
C ARG A 56 -10.12 23.61 4.76
N SER A 57 -10.87 23.56 3.68
CA SER A 57 -11.52 22.33 3.19
C SER A 57 -10.99 22.02 1.79
N PHE A 58 -10.64 20.75 1.57
CA PHE A 58 -10.13 20.25 0.31
C PHE A 58 -11.01 19.10 -0.18
N THR A 59 -11.32 19.14 -1.48
CA THR A 59 -12.07 18.06 -2.13
C THR A 59 -11.11 16.96 -2.57
N ALA A 60 -11.60 15.73 -2.74
CA ALA A 60 -10.80 14.56 -3.11
C ALA A 60 -9.93 14.73 -4.37
N THR A 61 -10.28 15.64 -5.28
CA THR A 61 -9.51 15.94 -6.50
C THR A 61 -8.31 16.86 -6.26
N GLN A 62 -8.30 17.59 -5.15
CA GLN A 62 -7.25 18.56 -4.79
C GLN A 62 -6.20 17.95 -3.84
N ILE A 63 -6.32 16.66 -3.54
CA ILE A 63 -5.54 15.96 -2.53
C ILE A 63 -4.73 14.87 -3.23
N GLU A 64 -3.41 15.03 -3.18
CA GLU A 64 -2.48 13.96 -3.51
C GLU A 64 -2.15 13.20 -2.23
N TRP A 65 -2.68 11.99 -2.15
CA TRP A 65 -2.51 11.13 -0.98
C TRP A 65 -1.10 10.54 -0.93
N PRO A 66 -0.46 10.52 0.25
CA PRO A 66 0.80 9.82 0.42
C PRO A 66 0.63 8.36 0.06
N ASP A 67 1.67 7.75 -0.50
CA ASP A 67 1.71 6.31 -0.69
C ASP A 67 1.51 5.66 0.69
N ALA A 68 0.38 4.98 0.86
CA ALA A 68 -0.05 4.38 2.12
C ALA A 68 0.78 3.11 2.37
N GLY A 69 2.08 3.29 2.54
CA GLY A 69 3.01 2.30 3.07
C GLY A 69 3.30 2.60 4.55
N LEU A 70 3.96 1.64 5.21
CA LEU A 70 4.39 1.67 6.61
C LEU A 70 5.46 2.75 6.89
N THR A 71 5.25 3.99 6.47
CA THR A 71 6.18 5.08 6.72
C THR A 71 5.86 5.75 8.06
N ARG A 72 6.90 5.96 8.85
CA ARG A 72 6.85 6.71 10.12
C ARG A 72 6.35 8.16 9.93
N ILE A 73 6.36 8.65 8.69
CA ILE A 73 5.99 9.99 8.29
C ILE A 73 5.01 9.87 7.11
N ALA A 74 3.89 10.58 7.19
CA ALA A 74 2.94 10.71 6.09
C ALA A 74 2.88 12.18 5.66
N VAL A 75 3.01 12.45 4.36
CA VAL A 75 2.94 13.81 3.80
C VAL A 75 1.81 13.85 2.77
N ILE A 76 0.76 14.60 3.08
CA ILE A 76 -0.34 14.87 2.16
C ILE A 76 0.00 16.16 1.41
N ARG A 77 -0.04 16.12 0.08
CA ARG A 77 0.17 17.30 -0.76
C ARG A 77 -1.15 17.79 -1.31
N PHE A 78 -1.30 19.10 -1.39
CA PHE A 78 -2.47 19.75 -1.94
C PHE A 78 -2.09 20.49 -3.22
N ASP A 79 -3.06 20.63 -4.12
CA ASP A 79 -2.87 21.27 -5.44
C ASP A 79 -2.44 22.75 -5.34
N ASP A 80 -2.77 23.41 -4.23
CA ASP A 80 -2.35 24.79 -3.94
C ASP A 80 -0.88 24.91 -3.51
N GLY A 81 -0.13 23.81 -3.50
CA GLY A 81 1.27 23.75 -3.07
C GLY A 81 1.44 23.64 -1.55
N SER A 82 0.35 23.62 -0.78
CA SER A 82 0.40 23.36 0.65
C SER A 82 0.62 21.87 0.95
N GLN A 83 1.10 21.56 2.15
CA GLN A 83 1.37 20.19 2.56
C GLN A 83 1.05 19.96 4.04
N ALA A 84 0.46 18.82 4.36
CA ALA A 84 0.22 18.38 5.73
C ALA A 84 1.10 17.19 6.06
N GLN A 85 1.94 17.33 7.09
CA GLN A 85 2.84 16.30 7.57
C GLN A 85 2.34 15.70 8.89
N MET A 86 2.38 14.37 8.99
CA MET A 86 2.08 13.63 10.21
C MET A 86 3.27 12.73 10.55
N ASP A 87 3.54 12.58 11.85
CA ASP A 87 4.63 11.77 12.34
C ASP A 87 4.11 10.69 13.31
N GLY A 88 4.76 9.53 13.33
CA GLY A 88 4.56 8.50 14.34
C GLY A 88 3.19 7.82 14.30
N SER A 89 2.45 7.89 15.40
CA SER A 89 1.15 7.21 15.58
C SER A 89 0.05 7.77 14.69
N ASP A 90 0.06 9.08 14.43
CA ASP A 90 -0.94 9.74 13.58
C ASP A 90 -0.79 9.32 12.11
N ALA A 91 0.45 9.14 11.64
CA ALA A 91 0.74 8.61 10.31
C ALA A 91 0.23 7.16 10.14
N ALA A 92 0.36 6.33 11.17
CA ALA A 92 -0.17 4.96 11.16
C ALA A 92 -1.71 4.94 11.18
N ALA A 93 -2.32 5.84 11.96
CA ALA A 93 -3.77 5.97 12.05
C ALA A 93 -4.39 6.50 10.74
N LEU A 94 -3.68 7.33 9.98
CA LEU A 94 -4.13 7.83 8.67
C LEU A 94 -4.48 6.71 7.70
N ALA A 95 -3.61 5.69 7.55
CA ALA A 95 -3.86 4.58 6.63
C ALA A 95 -5.11 3.78 7.04
N HIS A 96 -5.30 3.55 8.34
CA HIS A 96 -6.48 2.87 8.87
C HIS A 96 -7.75 3.68 8.61
N ASN A 97 -7.72 4.98 8.90
CA ASN A 97 -8.88 5.87 8.76
C ASN A 97 -9.23 6.11 7.29
N LEU A 98 -8.24 6.16 6.39
CA LEU A 98 -8.48 6.23 4.94
C LEU A 98 -9.20 4.99 4.42
N HIS A 99 -8.78 3.82 4.88
CA HIS A 99 -9.41 2.56 4.51
C HIS A 99 -10.84 2.46 5.07
N ALA A 100 -11.07 2.94 6.30
CA ALA A 100 -12.39 3.03 6.92
C ALA A 100 -13.30 4.04 6.22
N ALA A 101 -12.74 5.16 5.74
CA ALA A 101 -13.44 6.17 4.94
C ALA A 101 -13.71 5.72 3.48
N GLY A 102 -13.30 4.50 3.11
CA GLY A 102 -13.56 3.93 1.79
C GLY A 102 -12.63 4.45 0.68
N TYR A 103 -11.50 5.07 1.04
CA TYR A 103 -10.50 5.48 0.07
C TYR A 103 -9.93 4.26 -0.67
N ARG A 104 -10.06 4.25 -2.00
CA ARG A 104 -9.39 3.28 -2.87
C ARG A 104 -8.24 3.98 -3.57
N PRO A 105 -6.99 3.56 -3.36
CA PRO A 105 -5.87 4.18 -4.06
C PRO A 105 -6.05 4.03 -5.58
N PRO A 106 -5.58 5.00 -6.37
CA PRO A 106 -5.65 4.91 -7.82
C PRO A 106 -5.00 3.61 -8.31
N THR A 107 -5.69 2.92 -9.22
CA THR A 107 -5.43 1.54 -9.66
C THR A 107 -3.99 1.28 -10.12
N VAL A 108 -3.30 2.30 -10.64
CA VAL A 108 -1.90 2.21 -11.10
C VAL A 108 -0.92 2.08 -9.92
N HIS A 109 -1.20 2.75 -8.80
CA HIS A 109 -0.34 2.72 -7.60
C HIS A 109 -0.52 1.42 -6.82
N ALA A 110 -1.76 0.91 -6.76
CA ALA A 110 -2.03 -0.42 -6.20
C ALA A 110 -1.31 -1.53 -6.98
N LEU A 111 -1.07 -1.34 -8.28
CA LEU A 111 -0.32 -2.28 -9.11
C LEU A 111 1.17 -2.26 -8.79
N ALA A 112 1.76 -1.08 -8.59
CA ALA A 112 3.17 -0.93 -8.22
C ALA A 112 3.48 -1.57 -6.86
N GLN A 113 2.64 -1.34 -5.84
CA GLN A 113 2.79 -2.00 -4.54
C GLN A 113 2.62 -3.52 -4.62
N ARG A 114 1.71 -4.01 -5.47
CA ARG A 114 1.55 -5.46 -5.70
C ARG A 114 2.77 -6.08 -6.37
N MET A 115 3.41 -5.39 -7.32
CA MET A 115 4.68 -5.83 -7.90
C MET A 115 5.81 -5.83 -6.87
N ALA A 116 5.88 -4.81 -6.00
CA ALA A 116 6.85 -4.74 -4.92
C ALA A 116 6.64 -5.78 -3.81
N ALA A 117 5.44 -6.37 -3.69
CA ALA A 117 5.20 -7.49 -2.79
C ALA A 117 5.42 -8.86 -3.48
N SER A 118 5.18 -8.97 -4.78
CA SER A 118 5.17 -10.25 -5.50
C SER A 118 6.56 -10.77 -5.89
N TRP A 119 7.59 -9.92 -5.94
CA TRP A 119 8.95 -10.35 -6.32
C TRP A 119 9.50 -11.45 -5.39
N ARG A 120 9.15 -11.43 -4.09
CA ARG A 120 9.57 -12.47 -3.13
C ARG A 120 8.93 -13.82 -3.46
N MET A 121 7.67 -13.83 -3.86
CA MET A 121 6.97 -15.05 -4.28
C MET A 121 7.50 -15.57 -5.61
N LEU A 122 7.84 -14.68 -6.55
CA LEU A 122 8.48 -15.06 -7.81
C LEU A 122 9.84 -15.73 -7.55
N LEU A 123 10.70 -15.13 -6.73
CA LEU A 123 11.99 -15.73 -6.36
C LEU A 123 11.82 -17.10 -5.68
N LEU A 124 10.86 -17.22 -4.76
CA LEU A 124 10.58 -18.49 -4.09
C LEU A 124 10.14 -19.58 -5.09
N GLY A 125 9.24 -19.22 -6.01
CA GLY A 125 8.78 -20.12 -7.08
C GLY A 125 9.90 -20.52 -8.03
N THR A 126 10.76 -19.58 -8.44
CA THR A 126 11.92 -19.86 -9.29
C THR A 126 12.91 -20.79 -8.58
N ALA A 127 13.23 -20.53 -7.31
CA ALA A 127 14.12 -21.37 -6.52
C ALA A 127 13.56 -22.80 -6.37
N ALA A 128 12.26 -22.95 -6.14
CA ALA A 128 11.60 -24.24 -6.07
C ALA A 128 11.67 -25.00 -7.40
N CYS A 129 11.44 -24.32 -8.53
CA CYS A 129 11.57 -24.92 -9.87
C CYS A 129 13.00 -25.42 -10.12
N VAL A 130 14.01 -24.58 -9.85
CA VAL A 130 15.43 -24.95 -10.03
C VAL A 130 15.79 -26.15 -9.14
N ALA A 131 15.37 -26.16 -7.88
CA ALA A 131 15.61 -27.26 -6.97
C ALA A 131 14.96 -28.57 -7.47
N LEU A 132 13.72 -28.50 -7.97
CA LEU A 132 13.01 -29.66 -8.49
C LEU A 132 13.68 -30.19 -9.76
N THR A 133 14.11 -29.31 -10.67
CA THR A 133 14.90 -29.69 -11.84
C THR A 133 16.21 -30.36 -11.44
N ALA A 134 16.93 -29.82 -10.47
CA ALA A 134 18.18 -30.41 -9.98
C ALA A 134 17.95 -31.81 -9.38
N VAL A 135 16.89 -32.00 -8.58
CA VAL A 135 16.54 -33.31 -8.01
C VAL A 135 16.18 -34.32 -9.10
N VAL A 136 15.36 -33.93 -10.07
CA VAL A 136 15.01 -34.81 -11.20
C VAL A 136 16.25 -35.17 -12.02
N TRP A 137 17.15 -34.23 -12.24
CA TRP A 137 18.36 -34.47 -13.02
C TRP A 137 19.36 -35.38 -12.28
N LEU A 138 19.58 -35.14 -10.99
CA LEU A 138 20.53 -35.90 -10.18
C LEU A 138 20.03 -37.30 -9.79
N TYR A 139 18.72 -37.46 -9.57
CA TYR A 139 18.15 -38.70 -9.03
C TYR A 139 17.15 -39.36 -9.98
N GLY A 140 16.32 -38.57 -10.67
CA GLY A 140 15.30 -39.08 -11.59
C GLY A 140 15.90 -39.70 -12.85
N VAL A 141 16.85 -39.03 -13.50
CA VAL A 141 17.54 -39.53 -14.70
C VAL A 141 18.26 -40.87 -14.45
N PRO A 142 19.08 -41.05 -13.40
CA PRO A 142 19.73 -42.34 -13.15
C PRO A 142 18.74 -43.44 -12.75
N LEU A 143 17.69 -43.11 -11.99
CA LEU A 143 16.64 -44.09 -11.68
C LEU A 143 15.90 -44.54 -12.93
N ALA A 144 15.51 -43.60 -13.79
CA ALA A 144 14.87 -43.90 -15.08
C ALA A 144 15.79 -44.72 -15.98
N ALA A 145 17.07 -44.36 -16.10
CA ALA A 145 18.05 -45.13 -16.86
C ALA A 145 18.19 -46.56 -16.33
N SER A 146 18.23 -46.73 -15.01
CA SER A 146 18.31 -48.05 -14.37
C SER A 146 17.04 -48.89 -14.55
N ALA A 147 15.87 -48.25 -14.60
CA ALA A 147 14.60 -48.94 -14.83
C ALA A 147 14.48 -49.39 -16.29
N ILE A 148 14.84 -48.51 -17.24
CA ILE A 148 14.86 -48.81 -18.68
C ILE A 148 15.84 -49.95 -18.98
N ALA A 149 17.03 -49.91 -18.39
CA ALA A 149 18.05 -50.96 -18.55
C ALA A 149 17.61 -52.34 -18.06
N ARG A 150 16.66 -52.43 -17.12
CA ARG A 150 16.12 -53.72 -16.66
C ARG A 150 15.06 -54.31 -17.60
N VAL A 151 14.43 -53.49 -18.43
CA VAL A 151 13.32 -53.89 -19.30
C VAL A 151 13.79 -54.10 -20.74
N LEU A 152 14.83 -53.40 -21.18
CA LEU A 152 15.45 -53.68 -22.48
C LEU A 152 16.44 -54.86 -22.38
N PRO A 153 16.16 -56.01 -23.01
CA PRO A 153 17.20 -57.00 -23.27
C PRO A 153 18.20 -56.35 -24.22
N VAL A 154 19.43 -56.19 -23.77
CA VAL A 154 20.53 -55.57 -24.48
C VAL A 154 21.01 -56.54 -25.58
N PRO A 155 20.72 -56.34 -26.88
CA PRO A 155 21.02 -57.31 -27.93
C PRO A 155 22.27 -56.89 -28.73
N TRP A 156 23.34 -56.43 -28.07
CA TRP A 156 24.61 -56.14 -28.77
C TRP A 156 25.65 -57.25 -28.63
N ASP A 157 25.49 -58.18 -27.68
CA ASP A 157 26.35 -59.38 -27.58
C ASP A 157 25.92 -60.53 -28.51
N ALA A 158 24.85 -60.35 -29.31
CA ALA A 158 24.32 -61.40 -30.20
C ALA A 158 24.84 -61.32 -31.65
N GLN A 159 25.75 -60.40 -31.97
CA GLN A 159 26.25 -60.19 -33.34
C GLN A 159 27.79 -60.14 -33.48
N LEU A 160 28.54 -60.69 -32.52
CA LEU A 160 29.98 -60.94 -32.68
C LEU A 160 30.26 -62.45 -32.73
#